data_AF-A0A3N5XHZ9-F1
#
_entry.id   AF-A0A3N5XHZ9-F1
#
_cell.length_a   1.000
_cell.length_b   1.000
_cell.length_c   1.000
_cell.angle_alpha   90.00
_cell.angle_beta   90.00
_cell.angle_gamma   90.00
#
_symmetry.space_group_name_H-M   'P 1'
#
loop_
_entity.id
_entity.type
_entity.pdbx_description
1 polymer ?
#
loop_
_entity_poly.entity_id
_entity_poly.type
_entity_poly.pdbx_seq_one_letter_code
_entity_poly.pdbx_strand_id
1 'polypeptide(L)'
;MPLAEGDNVGAKNNIMFFYYLFLAAFVVLMLYVFYQHVSSFRYEENEIRQLEHLELNVLSIMRLLEAPDVRVLLKNTTSRENLFLEFSAALKSDLGTLYKMGGVRLESMPLWAAFFASYYLMRLKAPLLCGQRDLHFLSGLELALVRSVRPR
;
A
#
# COMPACT_ATOMS: atom_id res chain seq x y z
N MET A 1 -56.30 -14.58 -38.97
CA MET A 1 -56.38 -14.05 -37.59
C MET A 1 -54.97 -14.05 -37.01
N PRO A 2 -54.34 -12.89 -36.77
CA PRO A 2 -52.99 -12.81 -36.24
C PRO A 2 -53.00 -12.25 -34.81
N LEU A 3 -52.98 -13.09 -33.77
CA LEU A 3 -52.82 -12.62 -32.38
C LEU A 3 -52.26 -13.75 -31.50
N ALA A 4 -50.93 -13.90 -31.46
CA ALA A 4 -50.22 -14.60 -30.37
C ALA A 4 -48.70 -14.37 -30.44
N GLU A 5 -48.23 -13.12 -30.56
CA GLU A 5 -46.79 -12.80 -30.61
C GLU A 5 -46.31 -11.92 -29.43
N GLY A 6 -47.19 -11.64 -28.47
CA GLY A 6 -46.93 -10.72 -27.35
C GLY A 6 -46.27 -11.33 -26.10
N ASP A 7 -46.49 -12.62 -25.80
CA ASP A 7 -46.05 -13.22 -24.52
C ASP A 7 -44.61 -13.76 -24.54
N ASN A 8 -44.03 -14.00 -25.71
CA ASN A 8 -42.69 -14.59 -25.85
C ASN A 8 -41.56 -13.60 -25.52
N VAL A 9 -41.82 -12.29 -25.58
CA VAL A 9 -40.81 -11.25 -25.31
C VAL A 9 -40.59 -11.08 -23.80
N GLY A 10 -41.66 -11.13 -23.00
CA GLY A 10 -41.57 -11.08 -21.54
C GLY A 10 -40.84 -12.28 -20.95
N ALA A 11 -41.12 -13.48 -21.46
CA ALA A 11 -40.44 -14.71 -21.03
C ALA A 11 -38.93 -14.69 -21.38
N LYS A 12 -38.56 -14.23 -22.59
CA LYS A 12 -37.15 -14.07 -23.00
C LYS A 12 -36.38 -13.08 -22.14
N ASN A 13 -37.01 -11.95 -21.79
CA ASN A 13 -36.38 -10.94 -20.94
C ASN A 13 -36.14 -11.45 -19.52
N ASN A 14 -37.07 -12.22 -18.97
CA ASN A 14 -36.91 -12.84 -17.66
C ASN A 14 -35.76 -13.87 -17.67
N ILE A 15 -35.67 -14.71 -18.70
CA ILE A 15 -34.59 -15.68 -18.86
C ILE A 15 -33.23 -14.99 -18.99
N MET A 16 -33.13 -13.91 -19.78
CA MET A 16 -31.91 -13.13 -19.88
C MET A 16 -31.55 -12.46 -18.54
N PHE A 17 -32.52 -11.93 -17.82
CA PHE A 17 -32.30 -11.33 -16.50
C PHE A 17 -31.74 -12.34 -15.49
N PHE A 18 -32.32 -13.54 -15.42
CA PHE A 18 -31.80 -14.62 -14.57
C PHE A 18 -30.39 -15.05 -14.97
N TYR A 19 -30.09 -15.09 -16.28
CA TYR A 19 -28.75 -15.39 -16.77
C TYR A 19 -27.72 -14.34 -16.33
N TYR A 20 -28.02 -13.06 -16.45
CA TYR A 20 -27.12 -11.99 -16.00
C TYR A 20 -26.94 -11.98 -14.48
N LEU A 21 -28.01 -12.25 -13.72
CA LEU A 21 -27.94 -12.33 -12.27
C LEU A 21 -27.08 -13.52 -11.80
N PHE A 22 -27.21 -14.67 -12.47
CA PHE A 22 -26.37 -15.83 -12.22
C PHE A 22 -24.90 -15.57 -12.58
N LEU A 23 -24.65 -14.93 -13.73
CA LEU A 23 -23.30 -14.55 -14.14
C LEU A 23 -22.64 -13.58 -13.16
N ALA A 24 -23.39 -12.57 -12.69
CA ALA A 24 -22.90 -11.63 -11.68
C ALA A 24 -22.57 -12.33 -10.36
N ALA A 25 -23.45 -13.22 -9.88
CA ALA A 25 -23.20 -14.01 -8.68
C ALA A 25 -21.97 -14.92 -8.83
N PHE A 26 -21.77 -15.52 -10.00
CA PHE A 26 -20.60 -16.33 -10.30
C PHE A 26 -19.30 -15.50 -10.31
N VAL A 27 -19.31 -14.32 -10.92
CA VAL A 27 -18.15 -13.40 -10.90
C VAL A 27 -17.82 -12.96 -9.47
N VAL A 28 -18.82 -12.63 -8.66
CA VAL A 28 -18.62 -12.27 -7.24
C VAL A 28 -18.06 -13.46 -6.45
N LEU A 29 -18.55 -14.68 -6.69
CA LEU A 29 -18.02 -15.89 -6.06
C LEU A 29 -16.58 -16.16 -6.46
N MET A 30 -16.24 -16.00 -7.75
CA MET A 30 -14.87 -16.16 -8.24
C MET A 30 -13.93 -15.11 -7.66
N LEU A 31 -14.38 -13.86 -7.54
CA LEU A 31 -13.63 -12.80 -6.85
C LEU A 31 -13.46 -13.11 -5.36
N TYR A 32 -14.48 -13.67 -4.70
CA TYR A 32 -14.42 -14.07 -3.31
C TYR A 32 -13.46 -15.24 -3.07
N VAL A 33 -13.48 -16.26 -3.93
CA VAL A 33 -12.56 -17.40 -3.87
C VAL A 33 -11.14 -16.95 -4.18
N PHE A 34 -10.95 -16.07 -5.18
CA PHE A 34 -9.65 -15.48 -5.48
C PHE A 34 -9.14 -14.63 -4.31
N TYR A 35 -10.00 -13.80 -3.72
CA TYR A 35 -9.70 -13.05 -2.50
C TYR A 35 -9.33 -13.99 -1.34
N GLN A 36 -10.09 -15.06 -1.12
CA GLN A 36 -9.76 -16.05 -0.10
C GLN A 36 -8.43 -16.72 -0.41
N HIS A 37 -8.13 -17.07 -1.65
CA HIS A 37 -6.88 -17.73 -2.03
C HIS A 37 -5.66 -16.82 -1.88
N VAL A 38 -5.79 -15.54 -2.26
CA VAL A 38 -4.77 -14.50 -2.03
C VAL A 38 -4.61 -14.21 -0.54
N SER A 39 -5.71 -14.16 0.23
CA SER A 39 -5.65 -13.92 1.69
C SER A 39 -5.17 -15.13 2.49
N SER A 40 -5.34 -16.33 1.93
CA SER A 40 -4.87 -17.63 2.45
C SER A 40 -3.44 -17.95 2.01
N PHE A 41 -2.81 -17.10 1.20
CA PHE A 41 -1.36 -17.12 1.05
C PHE A 41 -0.77 -16.72 2.41
N ARG A 42 -0.57 -17.76 3.22
CA ARG A 42 0.09 -17.72 4.52
C ARG A 42 1.38 -16.93 4.34
N TYR A 43 1.53 -15.87 5.13
CA TYR A 43 2.82 -15.27 5.37
C TYR A 43 3.78 -16.38 5.80
N GLU A 44 4.79 -16.66 4.98
CA GLU A 44 5.85 -17.58 5.38
C GLU A 44 6.57 -16.98 6.59
N GLU A 45 7.03 -17.79 7.54
CA GLU A 45 7.78 -17.29 8.72
C GLU A 45 8.96 -16.37 8.31
N ASN A 46 9.53 -16.59 7.13
CA ASN A 46 10.56 -15.73 6.55
C ASN A 46 10.04 -14.34 6.21
N GLU A 47 8.83 -14.21 5.68
CA GLU A 47 8.21 -12.91 5.37
C GLU A 47 7.85 -12.16 6.66
N ILE A 48 7.42 -12.87 7.70
CA ILE A 48 7.18 -12.29 9.03
C ILE A 48 8.50 -11.77 9.62
N ARG A 49 9.59 -12.55 9.55
CA ARG A 49 10.92 -12.11 10.01
C ARG A 49 11.45 -10.94 9.20
N GLN A 50 11.18 -10.90 7.90
CA GLN A 50 11.56 -9.77 7.04
C GLN A 50 10.76 -8.50 7.38
N LEU A 51 9.46 -8.63 7.64
CA LEU A 51 8.61 -7.55 8.15
C LEU A 51 9.10 -7.03 9.50
N GLU A 52 9.49 -7.92 10.42
CA GLU A 52 10.05 -7.54 11.72
C GLU A 52 11.41 -6.83 11.57
N HIS A 53 12.26 -7.29 10.66
CA HIS A 53 13.51 -6.60 10.34
C HIS A 53 13.28 -5.22 9.74
N LEU A 54 12.31 -5.07 8.84
CA LEU A 54 11.89 -3.78 8.29
C LEU A 54 11.38 -2.84 9.39
N GLU A 55 10.50 -3.33 10.28
CA GLU A 55 9.99 -2.55 11.41
C GLU A 55 11.13 -2.10 12.34
N LEU A 56 12.08 -2.99 12.67
CA LEU A 56 13.24 -2.66 13.49
C LEU A 56 14.18 -1.65 12.81
N ASN A 57 14.39 -1.76 11.50
CA ASN A 57 15.21 -0.81 10.74
C ASN A 57 14.56 0.59 10.75
N VAL A 58 13.26 0.69 10.48
CA VAL A 58 12.53 1.97 10.50
C VAL A 58 12.57 2.59 11.90
N LEU A 59 12.35 1.80 12.95
CA LEU A 59 12.44 2.27 14.34
C LEU A 59 13.86 2.73 14.71
N SER A 60 14.89 2.03 14.22
CA SER A 60 16.29 2.42 14.41
C SER A 60 16.58 3.77 13.73
N ILE A 61 16.12 3.96 12.49
CA ILE A 61 16.24 5.22 11.75
C ILE A 61 15.53 6.36 12.48
N MET A 62 14.30 6.14 12.98
CA MET A 62 13.57 7.14 13.77
C MET A 62 14.33 7.53 15.04
N ARG A 63 14.95 6.57 15.74
CA ARG A 63 15.79 6.86 16.92
C ARG A 63 17.07 7.58 16.56
N LEU A 64 17.70 7.25 15.44
CA LEU A 64 18.88 7.93 14.91
C LEU A 64 18.56 9.38 14.55
N LEU A 65 17.41 9.66 13.95
CA LEU A 65 16.93 11.02 13.66
C LEU A 65 16.70 11.85 14.93
N GLU A 66 16.33 11.18 16.03
CA GLU A 66 16.17 11.83 17.33
C GLU A 66 17.48 12.03 18.09
N ALA A 67 18.57 11.36 17.71
CA ALA A 67 19.85 11.45 18.39
C ALA A 67 20.42 12.89 18.33
N PRO A 68 21.00 13.39 19.45
CA PRO A 68 21.46 14.77 19.53
C PRO A 68 22.52 15.11 18.48
N ASP A 69 23.42 14.18 18.17
CA ASP A 69 24.48 14.38 17.17
C ASP A 69 23.92 14.53 15.75
N VAL A 70 22.90 13.73 15.42
CA VAL A 70 22.20 13.81 14.12
C VAL A 70 21.37 15.08 14.04
N ARG A 71 20.73 15.51 15.13
CA ARG A 71 20.04 16.82 15.20
C ARG A 71 20.98 17.99 14.95
N VAL A 72 22.24 17.90 15.38
CA VAL A 72 23.27 18.91 15.09
C VAL A 72 23.65 18.89 13.61
N LEU A 73 23.84 17.71 13.01
CA LEU A 73 24.06 17.55 11.57
C LEU A 73 22.90 18.09 10.72
N LEU A 74 21.67 17.92 11.18
CA LEU A 74 20.45 18.41 10.53
C LEU A 74 20.29 19.94 10.57
N LYS A 75 21.13 20.66 11.34
CA LYS A 75 21.19 22.13 11.27
C LYS A 75 21.86 22.62 9.99
N ASN A 76 22.72 21.81 9.37
CA ASN A 76 23.37 22.17 8.12
C ASN A 76 22.47 21.78 6.94
N THR A 77 22.15 22.74 6.08
CA THR A 77 21.15 22.58 5.00
C THR A 77 21.56 21.53 3.98
N THR A 78 22.83 21.49 3.59
CA THR A 78 23.39 20.53 2.62
C THR A 78 23.44 19.11 3.19
N SER A 79 23.87 18.95 4.45
CA SER A 79 23.90 17.65 5.11
C SER A 79 22.49 17.10 5.30
N ARG A 80 21.53 17.96 5.65
CA ARG A 80 20.12 17.60 5.79
C ARG A 80 19.50 17.14 4.47
N GLU A 81 19.79 17.83 3.37
CA GLU A 81 19.30 17.45 2.04
C GLU A 81 19.86 16.08 1.60
N ASN A 82 21.17 15.87 1.76
CA ASN A 82 21.81 14.60 1.43
C ASN A 82 21.23 13.45 2.28
N LEU A 83 21.11 13.64 3.59
CA LEU A 83 20.47 12.67 4.48
C LEU A 83 19.02 12.39 4.07
N PHE A 84 18.27 13.42 3.71
CA PHE A 84 16.89 13.26 3.23
C PHE A 84 16.81 12.43 1.95
N LEU A 85 17.65 12.72 0.96
CA LEU A 85 17.67 11.98 -0.30
C LEU A 85 18.10 10.53 -0.11
N GLU A 86 19.09 10.30 0.74
CA GLU A 86 19.62 8.95 1.03
C GLU A 86 18.60 8.12 1.80
N PHE A 87 18.05 8.65 2.90
CA PHE A 87 17.02 7.95 3.65
C PHE A 87 15.76 7.74 2.83
N SER A 88 15.24 8.75 2.14
CA SER A 88 14.02 8.58 1.33
C SER A 88 14.21 7.54 0.21
N ALA A 89 15.40 7.44 -0.38
CA ALA A 89 15.72 6.38 -1.34
C ALA A 89 15.73 4.99 -0.67
N ALA A 90 16.28 4.86 0.53
CA ALA A 90 16.22 3.64 1.32
C ALA A 90 14.77 3.24 1.64
N LEU A 91 13.94 4.15 2.18
CA LEU A 91 12.52 3.87 2.50
C LEU A 91 11.73 3.41 1.24
N LYS A 92 12.03 4.01 0.07
CA LYS A 92 11.42 3.58 -1.20
C LYS A 92 11.86 2.16 -1.59
N SER A 93 13.13 1.82 -1.37
CA SER A 93 13.65 0.47 -1.65
C SER A 93 13.04 -0.56 -0.72
N ASP A 94 12.87 -0.21 0.55
CA ASP A 94 12.26 -1.05 1.59
C ASP A 94 10.81 -1.37 1.24
N LEU A 95 10.02 -0.36 0.87
CA LEU A 95 8.68 -0.58 0.31
C LEU A 95 8.70 -1.35 -1.01
N GLY A 96 9.65 -1.10 -1.91
CA GLY A 96 9.80 -1.90 -3.13
C GLY A 96 9.99 -3.39 -2.83
N THR A 97 10.68 -3.71 -1.73
CA THR A 97 10.87 -5.07 -1.25
C THR A 97 9.57 -5.62 -0.65
N LEU A 98 8.86 -4.82 0.15
CA LEU A 98 7.53 -5.15 0.71
C LEU A 98 6.49 -5.46 -0.39
N TYR A 99 6.50 -4.70 -1.49
CA TYR A 99 5.64 -4.93 -2.64
C TYR A 99 5.95 -6.27 -3.33
N LYS A 100 7.25 -6.59 -3.51
CA LYS A 100 7.71 -7.85 -4.12
C LYS A 100 7.36 -9.07 -3.27
N MET A 101 7.26 -8.93 -1.95
CA MET A 101 6.79 -9.99 -1.04
C MET A 101 5.29 -10.28 -1.19
N GLY A 102 4.55 -9.58 -2.06
CA GLY A 102 3.14 -9.87 -2.31
C GLY A 102 2.18 -9.48 -1.17
N GLY A 103 2.69 -8.86 -0.09
CA GLY A 103 1.93 -8.47 1.10
C GLY A 103 0.96 -7.29 0.93
N VAL A 104 0.65 -6.85 -0.29
CA VAL A 104 -0.16 -5.65 -0.51
C VAL A 104 -1.64 -5.98 -0.34
N ARG A 105 -2.17 -5.74 0.86
CA ARG A 105 -3.61 -5.78 1.12
C ARG A 105 -4.30 -4.61 0.42
N LEU A 106 -5.47 -4.84 -0.19
CA LEU A 106 -6.30 -3.77 -0.77
C LEU A 106 -6.63 -2.66 0.24
N GLU A 107 -6.77 -3.01 1.52
CA GLU A 107 -6.98 -2.07 2.63
C GLU A 107 -5.79 -1.12 2.84
N SER A 108 -4.58 -1.54 2.46
CA SER A 108 -3.35 -0.74 2.59
C SER A 108 -3.07 0.17 1.38
N MET A 109 -3.78 0.00 0.26
CA MET A 109 -3.65 0.86 -0.94
C MET A 109 -3.68 2.37 -0.67
N PRO A 110 -4.59 2.92 0.15
CA PRO A 110 -4.57 4.35 0.45
C PRO A 110 -3.29 4.79 1.19
N LEU A 111 -2.72 3.94 2.04
CA LEU A 111 -1.45 4.24 2.72
C LEU A 111 -0.27 4.22 1.74
N TRP A 112 -0.26 3.26 0.81
CA TRP A 112 0.72 3.23 -0.29
C TRP A 112 0.65 4.49 -1.15
N ALA A 113 -0.55 4.88 -1.56
CA ALA A 113 -0.77 6.10 -2.33
C ALA A 113 -0.34 7.36 -1.56
N ALA A 114 -0.67 7.44 -0.27
CA ALA A 114 -0.25 8.54 0.60
C ALA A 114 1.27 8.60 0.75
N PHE A 115 1.95 7.45 0.89
CA PHE A 115 3.40 7.38 0.96
C PHE A 115 4.04 7.89 -0.34
N PHE A 116 3.64 7.37 -1.50
CA PHE A 116 4.24 7.78 -2.78
C PHE A 116 3.95 9.25 -3.11
N ALA A 117 2.72 9.72 -2.88
CA ALA A 117 2.38 11.13 -3.03
C ALA A 117 3.28 12.01 -2.15
N SER A 118 3.43 11.67 -0.88
CA SER A 118 4.27 12.39 0.08
C SER A 118 5.75 12.33 -0.29
N TYR A 119 6.24 11.17 -0.72
CA TYR A 119 7.60 10.96 -1.20
C TYR A 119 7.95 11.89 -2.37
N TYR A 120 7.12 11.92 -3.42
CA TYR A 120 7.40 12.76 -4.59
C TYR A 120 7.24 14.25 -4.28
N LEU A 121 6.24 14.63 -3.48
CA LEU A 121 6.07 16.02 -3.03
C LEU A 121 7.26 16.50 -2.19
N MET A 122 7.73 15.68 -1.26
CA MET A 122 8.87 16.04 -0.42
C MET A 122 10.19 16.05 -1.21
N ARG A 123 10.35 15.18 -2.21
CA ARG A 123 11.53 15.21 -3.10
C ARG A 123 11.56 16.44 -4.00
N LEU A 124 10.39 16.92 -4.46
CA LEU A 124 10.25 18.18 -5.18
C LEU A 124 10.54 19.39 -4.28
N LYS A 125 10.15 19.32 -3.00
CA LYS A 125 10.36 20.38 -2.01
C LYS A 125 11.74 20.36 -1.36
N ALA A 126 12.44 19.23 -1.33
CA ALA A 126 13.75 19.06 -0.71
C ALA A 126 14.78 20.16 -1.07
N PRO A 127 14.94 20.57 -2.35
CA PRO A 127 15.89 21.64 -2.70
C PRO A 127 15.43 23.04 -2.23
N LEU A 128 14.14 23.22 -1.93
CA LEU A 128 13.56 24.51 -1.53
C LEU A 128 13.48 24.66 0.00
N LEU A 129 12.96 23.64 0.69
CA LEU A 129 12.62 23.65 2.11
C LEU A 129 12.63 22.21 2.65
N CYS A 130 13.81 21.69 2.99
CA CYS A 130 13.92 20.40 3.67
C CYS A 130 13.64 20.59 5.17
N GLY A 131 12.49 20.12 5.68
CA GLY A 131 12.13 20.22 7.09
C GLY A 131 12.67 19.06 7.91
N GLN A 132 13.12 19.33 9.15
CA GLN A 132 13.57 18.27 10.07
C GLN A 132 12.48 17.23 10.38
N ARG A 133 11.20 17.60 10.22
CA ARG A 133 10.05 16.72 10.45
C ARG A 133 9.61 15.92 9.23
N ASP A 134 10.09 16.26 8.04
CA ASP A 134 9.65 15.63 6.79
C ASP A 134 10.09 14.16 6.75
N LEU A 135 11.29 13.90 7.26
CA LEU A 135 11.86 12.55 7.37
C LEU A 135 11.13 11.71 8.43
N HIS A 136 10.76 12.32 9.57
CA HIS A 136 9.92 11.68 10.58
C HIS A 136 8.53 11.30 10.04
N PHE A 137 7.94 12.15 9.20
CA PHE A 137 6.65 11.89 8.59
C PHE A 137 6.73 10.72 7.59
N LEU A 138 7.76 10.68 6.74
CA LEU A 138 8.00 9.59 5.80
C LEU A 138 8.24 8.25 6.51
N SER A 139 9.11 8.22 7.52
CA SER A 139 9.36 7.01 8.31
C SER A 139 8.13 6.57 9.10
N GLY A 140 7.31 7.51 9.59
CA GLY A 140 6.04 7.21 10.25
C GLY A 140 5.00 6.58 9.31
N LEU A 141 4.92 7.08 8.07
CA LEU A 141 4.05 6.50 7.03
C LEU A 141 4.48 5.10 6.64
N GLU A 142 5.78 4.85 6.50
CA GLU A 142 6.30 3.51 6.24
C GLU A 142 6.00 2.55 7.39
N LEU A 143 6.21 2.98 8.64
CA LEU A 143 5.87 2.16 9.81
C LEU A 143 4.38 1.81 9.84
N ALA A 144 3.51 2.77 9.50
CA ALA A 144 2.08 2.53 9.39
C ALA A 144 1.75 1.53 8.26
N LEU A 145 2.45 1.60 7.13
CA LEU A 145 2.36 0.65 6.03
C LEU A 145 2.76 -0.77 6.46
N VAL A 146 3.94 -0.93 7.04
CA VAL A 146 4.46 -2.21 7.55
C VAL A 146 3.47 -2.84 8.55
N ARG A 147 2.92 -2.03 9.47
CA ARG A 147 1.92 -2.49 10.44
C ARG A 147 0.56 -2.83 9.84
N SER A 148 0.14 -2.15 8.78
CA SER A 148 -1.12 -2.46 8.08
C SER A 148 -1.07 -3.78 7.31
N VAL A 149 0.15 -4.16 6.92
CA VAL A 149 0.46 -5.37 6.14
C VAL A 149 0.61 -6.60 7.06
N ARG A 150 1.04 -6.39 8.32
CA ARG A 150 1.17 -7.45 9.34
C ARG A 150 -0.21 -8.07 9.68
N PRO A 151 -0.41 -9.39 9.49
CA PRO A 151 -1.61 -10.06 9.98
C PRO A 151 -1.60 -10.08 11.52
N ARG A 152 -2.77 -9.81 12.13
CA ARG A 152 -3.01 -10.01 13.57
C ARG A 152 -3.19 -11.48 13.89
#